data_AF-A0A2S1YHF0-F1
#
_entry.id   AF-A0A2S1YHF0-F1
#
_cell.length_a   1.000
_cell.length_b   1.000
_cell.length_c   1.000
_cell.angle_alpha   90.00
_cell.angle_beta   90.00
_cell.angle_gamma   90.00
#
_symmetry.space_group_name_H-M   'P 1'
#
loop_
_entity.id
_entity.type
_entity.pdbx_description
1 polymer ?
#
loop_
_entity_poly.entity_id
_entity_poly.type
_entity_poly.pdbx_seq_one_letter_code
_entity_poly.pdbx_strand_id
1 'polypeptide(L)'
;MTVIRRNPLFEIYLKQDCLVINNTDFSKDNGIFEIDSILSIELIRHLAFIDRIIEVTFGFNVPAKSCELRINLENGFKDIVLTHCDIKKVELLIYEIKQAIIKRENEKPSLSTK
;
A
#
# COMPACT_ATOMS: atom_id res chain seq x y z
N MET A 1 11.19 4.36 -13.10
CA MET A 1 11.45 4.00 -11.69
C MET A 1 10.74 5.04 -10.84
N THR A 2 9.52 4.72 -10.38
CA THR A 2 8.68 5.69 -9.67
C THR A 2 8.95 5.54 -8.17
N VAL A 3 9.76 6.44 -7.61
CA VAL A 3 10.03 6.46 -6.16
C VAL A 3 9.06 7.45 -5.53
N ILE A 4 8.10 6.95 -4.76
CA ILE A 4 7.17 7.81 -4.02
C ILE A 4 7.82 8.14 -2.69
N ARG A 5 8.60 9.23 -2.67
CA ARG A 5 9.12 9.82 -1.43
C ARG A 5 8.00 10.57 -0.74
N ARG A 6 7.63 10.14 0.45
CA ARG A 6 6.63 10.83 1.28
C ARG A 6 7.17 11.00 2.68
N ASN A 7 7.81 12.15 2.89
CA ASN A 7 8.53 12.51 4.10
C ASN A 7 9.78 11.66 4.33
N PRO A 8 10.79 12.16 5.07
CA PRO A 8 12.06 11.46 5.28
C PRO A 8 11.94 10.18 6.12
N LEU A 9 10.72 9.84 6.57
CA LEU A 9 10.46 8.80 7.56
C LEU A 9 9.85 7.51 6.99
N PHE A 10 9.31 7.57 5.76
CA PHE A 10 8.62 6.43 5.15
C PHE A 10 8.68 6.47 3.62
N GLU A 11 9.19 5.41 3.01
CA GLU A 11 9.28 5.23 1.56
C GLU A 11 8.62 3.91 1.17
N ILE A 12 7.65 3.97 0.25
CA ILE A 12 7.15 2.79 -0.46
C ILE A 12 7.37 3.00 -1.95
N TYR A 13 8.01 2.05 -2.61
CA TYR A 13 8.26 2.14 -4.04
C TYR A 13 8.45 0.76 -4.67
N LEU A 14 8.34 0.73 -5.99
CA LEU A 14 8.65 -0.43 -6.80
C LEU A 14 10.09 -0.38 -7.29
N LYS A 15 10.84 -1.45 -7.08
CA LYS A 15 12.21 -1.63 -7.58
C LYS A 15 12.38 -3.06 -8.09
N GLN A 16 12.65 -3.21 -9.38
CA GLN A 16 13.02 -4.50 -9.99
C GLN A 16 12.04 -5.63 -9.58
N ASP A 17 10.75 -5.41 -9.81
CA ASP A 17 9.66 -6.35 -9.47
C ASP A 17 9.51 -6.68 -7.99
N CYS A 18 10.07 -5.85 -7.12
CA CYS A 18 9.86 -5.91 -5.69
C CYS A 18 9.14 -4.65 -5.20
N LEU A 19 8.17 -4.84 -4.31
CA LEU A 19 7.64 -3.79 -3.45
C LEU A 19 8.60 -3.60 -2.28
N VAL A 20 9.21 -2.42 -2.20
CA VAL A 20 10.11 -2.06 -1.11
C VAL A 20 9.41 -1.09 -0.18
N ILE A 21 9.50 -1.38 1.12
CA ILE A 21 8.96 -0.56 2.19
C ILE A 21 10.10 -0.25 3.15
N ASN A 22 10.32 1.04 3.36
CA ASN A 22 11.35 1.55 4.23
C ASN A 22 10.77 2.63 5.14
N ASN A 23 10.51 2.25 6.39
CA ASN A 23 10.13 3.10 7.50
C ASN A 23 11.36 3.30 8.41
N THR A 24 11.87 4.52 8.52
CA THR A 24 13.00 4.81 9.41
C THR A 24 12.58 4.86 10.87
N ASP A 25 11.32 5.15 11.16
CA ASP A 25 10.79 5.26 12.53
C ASP A 25 10.38 3.90 13.10
N PHE A 26 9.90 3.00 12.25
CA PHE A 26 9.38 1.70 12.66
C PHE A 26 9.96 0.56 11.83
N SER A 27 11.11 0.03 12.24
CA SER A 27 11.83 -1.03 11.53
C SER A 27 11.00 -2.31 11.27
N LYS A 28 9.99 -2.58 12.10
CA LYS A 28 9.04 -3.70 11.92
C LYS A 28 8.22 -3.59 10.63
N ASP A 29 7.99 -2.37 10.14
CA ASP A 29 7.20 -2.11 8.94
C ASP A 29 8.04 -2.35 7.67
N ASN A 30 9.37 -2.34 7.80
CA ASN A 30 10.30 -2.52 6.69
C ASN A 30 10.14 -3.91 6.08
N GLY A 31 10.28 -3.98 4.77
CA GLY A 31 10.13 -5.24 4.06
C GLY A 31 10.38 -5.07 2.57
N ILE A 32 10.82 -6.17 1.97
CA ILE A 32 10.95 -6.30 0.53
C ILE A 32 10.08 -7.50 0.16
N PHE A 33 9.11 -7.26 -0.71
CA PHE A 33 8.14 -8.27 -1.14
C PHE A 33 8.25 -8.43 -2.64
N GLU A 34 8.54 -9.64 -3.12
CA GLU A 34 8.48 -9.93 -4.55
C GLU A 34 7.04 -9.78 -5.02
N ILE A 35 6.81 -9.11 -6.15
CA ILE A 35 5.46 -8.91 -6.68
C ILE A 35 4.75 -10.25 -6.91
N ASP A 36 5.48 -11.29 -7.30
CA ASP A 36 4.96 -12.64 -7.50
C ASP A 36 4.45 -13.31 -6.20
N SER A 37 4.90 -12.85 -5.03
CA SER A 37 4.46 -13.32 -3.72
C SER A 37 3.25 -12.56 -3.16
N ILE A 38 2.88 -11.44 -3.79
CA ILE A 38 1.77 -10.59 -3.38
C ILE A 38 0.50 -11.05 -4.08
N LEU A 39 -0.45 -11.57 -3.30
CA LEU A 39 -1.76 -11.98 -3.80
C LEU A 39 -2.66 -10.77 -4.05
N SER A 40 -2.66 -9.81 -3.12
CA SER A 40 -3.42 -8.58 -3.27
C SER A 40 -2.89 -7.47 -2.37
N ILE A 41 -3.23 -6.23 -2.73
CA ILE A 41 -2.90 -5.05 -1.94
C ILE A 41 -4.12 -4.15 -1.79
N GLU A 42 -4.37 -3.72 -0.55
CA GLU A 42 -5.58 -3.00 -0.17
C GLU A 42 -5.27 -1.79 0.70
N LEU A 43 -6.00 -0.70 0.45
CA LEU A 43 -5.97 0.49 1.32
C LEU A 43 -7.17 0.43 2.25
N ILE A 44 -6.92 0.08 3.50
CA ILE A 44 -7.93 0.08 4.56
C ILE A 44 -8.01 1.50 5.10
N ARG A 45 -9.13 2.17 4.82
CA ARG A 45 -9.40 3.50 5.34
C ARG A 45 -10.11 3.37 6.67
N HIS A 46 -9.39 3.63 7.76
CA HIS A 46 -10.01 3.78 9.06
C HIS A 46 -10.71 5.15 9.11
N LEU A 47 -11.99 5.17 8.75
CA LEU A 47 -12.88 6.28 9.09
C LEU A 47 -13.00 6.26 10.62
N ALA A 48 -12.14 7.03 11.31
CA ALA A 48 -12.31 7.24 12.73
C ALA A 48 -13.72 7.82 12.92
N PHE A 49 -14.61 7.05 13.55
CA PHE A 49 -16.02 7.42 13.77
C PHE A 49 -16.15 8.83 14.40
N ILE A 50 -15.14 9.23 15.18
CA ILE A 50 -15.01 10.55 15.82
C ILE A 50 -14.69 11.66 14.80
N ASP A 51 -13.82 11.42 13.82
CA ASP A 51 -13.49 12.42 12.78
C ASP A 51 -14.72 12.74 11.93
N ARG A 52 -15.58 11.73 11.67
CA ARG A 52 -16.86 11.89 10.98
C ARG A 52 -17.89 12.68 11.79
N ILE A 53 -17.91 12.54 13.12
CA ILE A 53 -18.78 13.34 14.01
C ILE A 53 -18.30 14.80 14.07
N ILE A 54 -16.99 15.05 14.14
CA ILE A 54 -16.42 16.41 14.15
C ILE A 54 -16.67 17.13 12.81
N GLU A 55 -16.53 16.43 11.69
CA GLU A 55 -16.82 16.95 10.34
C GLU A 55 -18.28 17.41 10.21
N VAL A 56 -19.23 16.59 10.68
CA VAL A 56 -20.68 16.90 10.66
C VAL A 56 -21.03 18.04 11.63
N THR A 57 -20.38 18.11 12.79
CA THR A 57 -20.77 19.07 13.84
C THR A 57 -20.12 20.44 13.67
N PHE A 58 -18.90 20.51 13.13
CA PHE A 58 -18.13 21.76 13.03
C PHE A 58 -17.83 22.21 11.60
N GLY A 59 -18.25 21.46 10.56
CA GLY A 59 -18.09 21.86 9.15
C GLY A 59 -16.64 21.92 8.66
N PHE A 60 -15.71 21.26 9.36
CA PHE A 60 -14.30 21.20 8.97
C PHE A 60 -14.02 19.92 8.17
N ASN A 61 -13.44 20.10 6.99
CA ASN A 61 -12.96 19.01 6.13
C ASN A 61 -11.64 18.47 6.71
N VAL A 62 -11.72 17.60 7.72
CA VAL A 62 -10.53 17.06 8.41
C VAL A 62 -10.07 15.79 7.67
N PRO A 63 -8.84 15.76 7.12
CA PRO A 63 -8.34 14.57 6.44
C PRO A 63 -8.21 13.41 7.42
N ALA A 64 -8.66 12.22 7.01
CA ALA A 64 -8.56 10.98 7.78
C ALA A 64 -7.13 10.78 8.33
N LYS A 65 -7.02 10.67 9.66
CA LYS A 65 -5.73 10.69 10.38
C LYS A 65 -4.79 9.53 10.07
N SER A 66 -5.31 8.38 9.64
CA SER A 66 -4.50 7.20 9.34
C SER A 66 -5.21 6.29 8.34
N CYS A 67 -4.49 5.84 7.32
CA CYS A 67 -4.89 4.71 6.49
C CYS A 67 -3.97 3.53 6.79
N GLU A 68 -4.40 2.31 6.56
CA GLU A 68 -3.55 1.12 6.62
C GLU A 68 -3.39 0.54 5.22
N LEU A 69 -2.16 0.22 4.86
CA LEU A 69 -1.84 -0.58 3.68
C LEU A 69 -1.76 -2.04 4.10
N ARG A 70 -2.68 -2.86 3.59
CA ARG A 70 -2.63 -4.31 3.77
C ARG A 70 -2.03 -4.96 2.54
N ILE A 71 -0.99 -5.74 2.74
CA ILE A 71 -0.34 -6.57 1.72
C ILE A 71 -0.67 -8.02 2.05
N ASN A 72 -1.46 -8.66 1.21
CA ASN A 72 -1.79 -10.08 1.35
C ASN A 72 -0.75 -10.92 0.59
N LEU A 73 -0.17 -11.87 1.30
CA LEU A 73 0.86 -12.80 0.82
C LEU A 73 0.31 -14.23 0.93
N GLU A 74 0.96 -15.19 0.29
CA GLU A 74 0.55 -16.61 0.38
C GLU A 74 0.50 -17.15 1.81
N ASN A 75 1.41 -16.68 2.68
CA ASN A 75 1.57 -17.17 4.05
C ASN A 75 0.95 -16.24 5.12
N GLY A 76 0.15 -15.25 4.73
CA GLY A 76 -0.49 -14.33 5.67
C GLY A 76 -0.65 -12.92 5.11
N PHE A 77 -0.70 -11.92 5.99
CA PHE A 77 -0.80 -10.52 5.57
C PHE A 77 0.11 -9.64 6.40
N LYS A 78 0.50 -8.50 5.85
CA LYS A 78 1.22 -7.44 6.55
C LYS A 78 0.43 -6.14 6.46
N ASP A 79 0.14 -5.57 7.62
CA ASP A 79 -0.50 -4.26 7.73
C ASP A 79 0.52 -3.19 8.08
N ILE A 80 0.39 -2.04 7.43
CA ILE A 80 1.32 -0.93 7.58
C ILE A 80 0.51 0.34 7.75
N VAL A 81 0.72 1.00 8.89
CA VAL A 81 0.01 2.24 9.21
C VAL A 81 0.63 3.40 8.41
N LEU A 82 -0.17 4.00 7.56
CA LEU A 82 0.15 5.16 6.74
C LEU A 82 -0.26 6.43 7.46
N THR A 83 0.61 6.90 8.37
CA THR A 83 0.42 8.17 9.07
C THR A 83 0.99 9.32 8.23
N HIS A 84 0.26 10.43 8.10
CA HIS A 84 0.69 11.63 7.36
C HIS A 84 1.13 11.39 5.89
N CYS A 85 0.67 10.30 5.28
CA CYS A 85 0.95 10.00 3.87
C CYS A 85 -0.03 10.74 2.96
N ASP A 86 0.41 11.15 1.76
CA ASP A 86 -0.40 11.96 0.84
C ASP A 86 -1.63 11.24 0.22
N ILE A 87 -2.02 10.01 0.60
CA ILE A 87 -3.15 9.22 0.06
C ILE A 87 -3.27 9.11 -1.48
N LYS A 88 -3.45 10.18 -2.27
CA LYS A 88 -3.52 10.15 -3.75
C LYS A 88 -2.36 9.41 -4.40
N LYS A 89 -1.10 9.72 -4.05
CA LYS A 89 0.03 8.89 -4.52
C LYS A 89 0.08 7.47 -3.92
N VAL A 90 -0.62 7.15 -2.81
CA VAL A 90 -0.71 5.78 -2.26
C VAL A 90 -1.62 5.00 -3.18
N GLU A 91 -2.75 5.58 -3.54
CA GLU A 91 -3.70 4.98 -4.47
C GLU A 91 -3.08 4.76 -5.84
N LEU A 92 -2.31 5.73 -6.33
CA LEU A 92 -1.54 5.57 -7.57
C LEU A 92 -0.54 4.40 -7.46
N LEU A 93 0.19 4.30 -6.36
CA LEU A 93 1.12 3.18 -6.12
C LEU A 93 0.40 1.83 -6.09
N ILE A 94 -0.71 1.75 -5.37
CA ILE A 94 -1.55 0.55 -5.29
C ILE A 94 -2.03 0.16 -6.68
N TYR A 95 -2.45 1.13 -7.48
CA TYR A 95 -2.83 0.90 -8.86
C TYR A 95 -1.66 0.34 -9.68
N GLU A 96 -0.47 0.94 -9.59
CA GLU A 96 0.74 0.45 -10.27
C GLU A 96 1.10 -0.99 -9.85
N ILE A 97 1.04 -1.30 -8.56
CA ILE A 97 1.28 -2.66 -8.04
C ILE A 97 0.26 -3.64 -8.59
N LYS A 98 -1.02 -3.28 -8.59
CA LYS A 98 -2.08 -4.14 -9.17
C LYS A 98 -1.86 -4.39 -10.66
N GLN A 99 -1.45 -3.37 -11.41
CA GLN A 99 -1.09 -3.55 -12.82
C GLN A 99 0.13 -4.47 -12.99
N ALA A 100 1.14 -4.35 -12.11
CA ALA A 100 2.30 -5.23 -12.13
C ALA A 100 1.93 -6.70 -11.85
N ILE A 101 1.06 -6.94 -10.87
CA ILE A 101 0.54 -8.29 -10.54
C ILE A 101 -0.23 -8.85 -11.75
N ILE A 102 -1.18 -8.10 -12.30
CA ILE A 102 -1.99 -8.55 -13.47
C ILE A 102 -1.11 -8.83 -14.68
N LYS A 103 -0.13 -7.97 -14.97
CA LYS A 103 0.79 -8.16 -16.09
C LYS A 103 1.56 -9.48 -15.92
N ARG A 104 2.04 -9.77 -14.72
CA ARG A 104 2.77 -11.02 -14.41
C ARG A 104 1.87 -12.24 -14.50
N GLU A 105 0.62 -12.17 -14.05
CA GLU A 105 -0.34 -13.27 -14.20
C GLU A 105 -0.61 -13.61 -15.67
N ASN A 106 -0.68 -12.59 -16.53
CA ASN A 106 -0.89 -12.78 -17.97
C ASN A 106 0.38 -13.26 -18.71
N GLU A 107 1.57 -12.94 -18.19
CA GLU A 107 2.86 -13.37 -18.74
C GLU A 107 3.32 -14.76 -18.23
N LYS A 108 2.70 -15.28 -17.16
CA LYS A 108 2.92 -16.68 -16.74
C LYS A 108 2.47 -17.60 -17.88
N PRO A 109 3.37 -18.41 -18.46
CA PRO A 109 2.95 -19.40 -19.45
C PRO A 109 1.93 -20.30 -18.77
N SER A 110 0.73 -20.38 -19.35
CA SER A 110 -0.22 -21.41 -18.98
C SER A 110 0.53 -22.73 -19.04
N LEU A 111 0.60 -23.43 -17.90
CA LEU A 111 1.02 -24.82 -17.92
C LEU A 111 -0.04 -25.53 -18.76
N SER A 112 0.27 -25.66 -20.05
CA SER A 112 -0.44 -26.49 -21.01
C SER A 112 -0.23 -27.92 -20.53
N THR A 113 -1.14 -28.39 -19.69
CA THR A 113 -1.30 -29.81 -19.43
C THR A 113 -1.86 -30.43 -20.71
N LYS A 114 -0.93 -30.94 -21.52
CA LYS A 114 -1.20 -32.07 -22.43
C LYS A 114 -1.54 -33.31 -21.63
#